data_AF-A0AAR5PDR3-F1
#
_entry.id   AF-A0AAR5PDR3-F1
#
_cell.length_a   1.000
_cell.length_b   1.000
_cell.length_c   1.000
_cell.angle_alpha   90.00
_cell.angle_beta   90.00
_cell.angle_gamma   90.00
#
_symmetry.space_group_name_H-M   'P 1'
#
loop_
_entity.id
_entity.type
_entity.pdbx_description
1 polymer ?
#
loop_
_entity_poly.entity_id
_entity_poly.type
_entity_poly.pdbx_seq_one_letter_code
_entity_poly.pdbx_strand_id
1 'polypeptide(L)'
;MLLDTLFEDNWSAALRDILDNKGYIKLKSIRLQGLLLSVFSLRKHLLNIREIESEYTRTGLAGMWGNKGAVSIRLSIYGCSLCFVNSHLTAHDNQLKDRIEDYNSIIKDQDFHVEETSKILYHDYVFWMGDLNFRLLEDFDRTPEEIERSVLKKDLKKLLEHDQLKYVMNKGEAFSEFTERDIEFAPTFKFEVGANAYDHKRRPAWCDRILYCVNSHNYENVILKVDQLSYKSHPSYVLSDHKPVSGDFNIKIPRPVNIRPRNVALKLAQVVPDQVFSDYSEHVVQFDKVPAWEEAQQNKAFYIVTKDIPATKDDWIGLFKENFTSLDDYVTYEYVHKCTTPVDERGPPTMERPQKYQVTIPDVPSRCRGNYCLVYFSQTEDKVMSVLGISDSFPIVKTESD
;
A
#
# COMPACT_ATOMS: atom_id res chain seq x y z
N MET A 1 18.29 4.93 7.69
CA MET A 1 17.35 5.90 7.06
C MET A 1 17.93 6.54 5.80
N LEU A 2 19.04 7.29 5.83
CA LEU A 2 19.59 7.93 4.60
C LEU A 2 20.32 6.96 3.64
N LEU A 3 20.79 5.81 4.13
CA LEU A 3 21.37 4.73 3.30
C LEU A 3 20.30 3.75 2.78
N ASP A 4 19.22 3.53 3.54
CA ASP A 4 18.07 2.72 3.09
C ASP A 4 17.27 3.40 1.96
N THR A 5 17.41 4.73 1.81
CA THR A 5 16.87 5.47 0.67
C THR A 5 17.74 5.38 -0.58
N LEU A 6 19.00 4.91 -0.47
CA LEU A 6 19.93 4.80 -1.61
C LEU A 6 19.94 3.40 -2.22
N PHE A 7 19.55 2.36 -1.46
CA PHE A 7 19.51 0.98 -1.93
C PHE A 7 18.26 0.28 -1.38
N GLU A 8 17.53 -0.38 -2.29
CA GLU A 8 16.45 -1.28 -1.93
C GLU A 8 16.97 -2.39 -1.00
N ASP A 9 16.23 -2.69 0.07
CA ASP A 9 16.63 -3.74 0.98
C ASP A 9 16.51 -5.13 0.34
N ASN A 10 17.34 -6.08 0.81
CA ASN A 10 17.41 -7.42 0.23
C ASN A 10 16.07 -8.17 0.23
N TRP A 11 15.16 -7.88 1.17
CA TRP A 11 13.84 -8.52 1.18
C TRP A 11 12.94 -7.96 0.09
N SER A 12 12.87 -6.63 -0.02
CA SER A 12 12.13 -5.97 -1.11
C SER A 12 12.64 -6.40 -2.48
N ALA A 13 13.96 -6.48 -2.67
CA ALA A 13 14.56 -6.97 -3.91
C ALA A 13 14.17 -8.43 -4.22
N ALA A 14 14.31 -9.34 -3.25
CA ALA A 14 13.95 -10.75 -3.44
C ALA A 14 12.46 -10.96 -3.73
N LEU A 15 11.58 -10.21 -3.06
CA LEU A 15 10.14 -10.24 -3.34
C LEU A 15 9.84 -9.73 -4.74
N ARG A 16 10.50 -8.64 -5.16
CA ARG A 16 10.33 -8.06 -6.49
C ARG A 16 10.75 -9.04 -7.58
N ASP A 17 11.90 -9.70 -7.45
CA ASP A 17 12.39 -10.67 -8.45
C ASP A 17 11.42 -11.85 -8.64
N ILE A 18 10.75 -12.29 -7.57
CA ILE A 18 9.75 -13.37 -7.63
C ILE A 18 8.44 -12.86 -8.25
N LEU A 19 8.01 -11.66 -7.86
CA LEU A 19 6.70 -11.11 -8.20
C LEU A 19 6.65 -10.46 -9.60
N ASP A 20 7.76 -9.94 -10.10
CA ASP A 20 7.87 -9.41 -11.46
C ASP A 20 7.50 -10.46 -12.52
N ASN A 21 8.00 -11.69 -12.36
CA ASN A 21 7.65 -12.83 -13.21
C ASN A 21 6.14 -13.18 -13.20
N LYS A 22 5.36 -12.58 -12.28
CA LYS A 22 3.90 -12.72 -12.16
C LYS A 22 3.15 -11.43 -12.57
N GLY A 23 3.83 -10.44 -13.13
CA GLY A 23 3.26 -9.18 -13.61
C GLY A 23 2.92 -8.17 -12.51
N TYR A 24 3.51 -8.32 -11.33
CA TYR A 24 3.35 -7.39 -10.22
C TYR A 24 4.40 -6.28 -10.27
N ILE A 25 4.01 -5.11 -9.78
CA ILE A 25 4.84 -3.93 -9.64
C ILE A 25 4.80 -3.49 -8.18
N LYS A 26 5.97 -3.21 -7.61
CA LYS A 26 6.11 -2.61 -6.30
C LYS A 26 5.59 -1.17 -6.33
N LEU A 27 4.62 -0.89 -5.48
CA LEU A 27 4.04 0.45 -5.34
C LEU A 27 4.83 1.29 -4.34
N LYS A 28 5.08 0.70 -3.17
CA LYS A 28 5.71 1.37 -2.03
C LYS A 28 6.26 0.33 -1.08
N SER A 29 7.32 0.67 -0.37
CA SER A 29 7.80 -0.08 0.80
C SER A 29 8.23 0.89 1.89
N ILE A 30 8.01 0.49 3.14
CA ILE A 30 8.38 1.27 4.32
C ILE A 30 8.99 0.36 5.36
N ARG A 31 10.01 0.89 6.06
CA ARG A 31 10.78 0.15 7.04
C ARG A 31 10.95 0.95 8.33
N LEU A 32 10.74 0.29 9.47
CA LEU A 32 11.07 0.78 10.80
C LEU A 32 11.90 -0.27 11.54
N GLN A 33 13.22 -0.12 11.49
CA GLN A 33 14.19 -1.12 11.99
C GLN A 33 13.93 -2.53 11.42
N GLY A 34 13.37 -3.44 12.22
CA GLY A 34 13.05 -4.82 11.81
C GLY A 34 11.68 -4.98 11.16
N LEU A 35 10.80 -3.96 11.23
CA LEU A 35 9.50 -3.95 10.57
C LEU A 35 9.66 -3.54 9.11
N LEU A 36 9.11 -4.32 8.20
CA LEU A 36 9.03 -4.04 6.77
C LEU A 36 7.60 -4.26 6.29
N LEU A 37 7.08 -3.33 5.51
CA LEU A 37 5.81 -3.47 4.80
C LEU A 37 6.03 -3.07 3.35
N SER A 38 5.61 -3.95 2.43
CA SER A 38 5.74 -3.75 0.99
C SER A 38 4.40 -4.05 0.31
N VAL A 39 3.93 -3.14 -0.54
CA VAL A 39 2.70 -3.30 -1.31
C VAL A 39 3.03 -3.42 -2.78
N PHE A 40 2.46 -4.44 -3.43
CA PHE A 40 2.59 -4.71 -4.86
C PHE A 40 1.20 -4.75 -5.50
N SER A 41 1.09 -4.37 -6.77
CA SER A 41 -0.13 -4.54 -7.56
C SER A 41 0.17 -5.11 -8.93
N LEU A 42 -0.81 -5.79 -9.54
CA LEU A 42 -0.69 -6.15 -10.95
C LEU A 42 -0.64 -4.87 -11.80
N ARG A 43 0.25 -4.85 -12.80
CA ARG A 43 0.47 -3.71 -13.71
C ARG A 43 -0.82 -3.10 -14.28
N LYS A 44 -1.81 -3.95 -14.59
CA LYS A 44 -3.11 -3.53 -15.15
C LYS A 44 -3.94 -2.60 -14.24
N HIS A 45 -3.59 -2.49 -12.96
CA HIS A 45 -4.31 -1.65 -11.99
C HIS A 45 -3.66 -0.29 -11.76
N LEU A 46 -2.43 -0.05 -12.25
CA LEU A 46 -1.65 1.16 -11.91
C LEU A 46 -2.41 2.47 -12.17
N LEU A 47 -3.11 2.56 -13.31
CA LEU A 47 -3.86 3.77 -13.69
C LEU A 47 -5.12 4.00 -12.85
N ASN A 48 -5.48 3.06 -11.97
CA ASN A 48 -6.58 3.20 -11.02
C ASN A 48 -6.09 3.31 -9.57
N ILE A 49 -4.78 3.39 -9.34
CA ILE A 49 -4.16 3.54 -8.03
C ILE A 49 -3.74 5.00 -7.83
N ARG A 50 -4.13 5.57 -6.70
CA ARG A 50 -3.94 6.98 -6.33
C ARG A 50 -3.50 7.08 -4.88
N GLU A 51 -2.97 8.25 -4.54
CA GLU A 51 -2.73 8.70 -3.17
C GLU A 51 -1.96 7.69 -2.32
N ILE A 52 -0.91 7.13 -2.90
CA ILE A 52 -0.01 6.18 -2.27
C ILE A 52 0.84 6.95 -1.26
N GLU A 53 0.74 6.55 0.00
CA GLU A 53 1.41 7.20 1.13
C GLU A 53 1.83 6.13 2.13
N SER A 54 2.91 6.39 2.88
CA SER A 54 3.41 5.46 3.89
C SER A 54 3.83 6.19 5.13
N GLU A 55 3.41 5.72 6.30
CA GLU A 55 3.64 6.37 7.59
C GLU A 55 4.10 5.37 8.64
N TYR A 56 4.57 5.86 9.78
CA TYR A 56 4.99 5.00 10.89
C TYR A 56 4.74 5.63 12.26
N THR A 57 4.52 4.77 13.25
CA THR A 57 4.42 5.15 14.66
C THR A 57 5.42 4.33 15.47
N ARG A 58 6.15 4.99 16.36
CA ARG A 58 7.07 4.32 17.30
C ARG A 58 6.41 4.19 18.66
N THR A 59 6.50 3.02 19.27
CA THR A 59 5.95 2.79 20.62
C THR A 59 7.01 2.32 21.63
N GLY A 60 8.18 1.86 21.16
CA GLY A 60 9.25 1.41 22.05
C GLY A 60 9.80 2.51 22.97
N LEU A 61 10.05 2.18 24.24
CA LEU A 61 10.53 3.11 25.29
C LEU A 61 9.72 4.42 25.34
N ALA A 62 8.40 4.33 25.47
CA ALA A 62 7.49 5.48 25.46
C ALA A 62 7.61 6.35 24.19
N GLY A 63 7.76 5.68 23.03
CA GLY A 63 7.90 6.33 21.71
C GLY A 63 9.31 6.83 21.37
N MET A 64 10.28 6.73 22.29
CA MET A 64 11.65 7.20 22.07
C MET A 64 12.51 6.25 21.22
N TRP A 65 12.13 4.98 21.07
CA TRP A 65 12.94 3.97 20.37
C TRP A 65 12.14 3.13 19.37
N GLY A 66 12.68 2.96 18.16
CA GLY A 66 11.94 2.41 17.01
C GLY A 66 11.97 0.89 16.83
N ASN A 67 12.20 0.09 17.88
CA ASN A 67 12.20 -1.38 17.76
C ASN A 67 10.79 -2.01 17.92
N LYS A 68 9.80 -1.20 18.28
CA LYS A 68 8.38 -1.53 18.45
C LYS A 68 7.54 -0.38 17.88
N GLY A 69 6.37 -0.73 17.37
CA GLY A 69 5.44 0.21 16.77
C GLY A 69 4.81 -0.36 15.50
N ALA A 70 4.47 0.53 14.56
CA ALA A 70 3.83 0.17 13.31
C ALA A 70 4.41 0.94 12.14
N VAL A 71 4.32 0.33 10.96
CA VAL A 71 4.46 0.98 9.66
C VAL A 71 3.17 0.76 8.88
N SER A 72 2.81 1.71 8.04
CA SER A 72 1.60 1.63 7.23
C SER A 72 1.83 2.10 5.81
N ILE A 73 1.00 1.59 4.91
CA ILE A 73 0.87 2.08 3.54
C ILE A 73 -0.62 2.24 3.25
N ARG A 74 -1.02 3.44 2.85
CA ARG A 74 -2.37 3.71 2.33
C ARG A 74 -2.36 4.03 0.85
N LEU A 75 -3.46 3.73 0.18
CA LEU A 75 -3.70 4.04 -1.22
C LEU A 75 -5.19 4.03 -1.52
N SER A 76 -5.58 4.71 -2.60
CA SER A 76 -6.91 4.60 -3.18
C SER A 76 -6.84 3.75 -4.46
N ILE A 77 -7.68 2.72 -4.58
CA ILE A 77 -7.77 1.87 -5.78
C ILE A 77 -9.22 1.83 -6.26
N TYR A 78 -9.46 2.21 -7.53
CA TYR A 78 -10.80 2.32 -8.11
C TYR A 78 -11.77 3.18 -7.26
N GLY A 79 -11.25 4.20 -6.58
CA GLY A 79 -12.03 5.08 -5.70
C GLY A 79 -12.36 4.54 -4.32
N CYS A 80 -11.81 3.38 -3.93
CA CYS A 80 -11.84 2.89 -2.55
C CYS A 80 -10.49 3.05 -1.88
N SER A 81 -10.49 3.56 -0.65
CA SER A 81 -9.32 3.75 0.18
C SER A 81 -8.97 2.47 0.96
N LEU A 82 -7.72 2.05 0.87
CA LEU A 82 -7.15 0.91 1.57
C LEU A 82 -6.02 1.40 2.47
N CYS A 83 -5.95 0.86 3.69
CA CYS A 83 -4.83 1.05 4.60
C CYS A 83 -4.30 -0.31 5.07
N PHE A 84 -3.01 -0.53 4.87
CA PHE A 84 -2.29 -1.71 5.36
C PHE A 84 -1.40 -1.30 6.51
N VAL A 85 -1.53 -1.96 7.66
CA VAL A 85 -0.73 -1.70 8.85
C VAL A 85 0.04 -2.97 9.21
N ASN A 86 1.36 -2.87 9.35
CA ASN A 86 2.21 -3.92 9.92
C ASN A 86 2.78 -3.43 11.26
N SER A 87 2.50 -4.15 12.34
CA SER A 87 2.97 -3.78 13.68
C SER A 87 3.75 -4.90 14.37
N HIS A 88 4.68 -4.51 15.23
CA HIS A 88 5.37 -5.38 16.17
C HIS A 88 5.17 -4.79 17.56
N LEU A 89 4.27 -5.39 18.33
CA LEU A 89 3.86 -4.90 19.65
C LEU A 89 4.72 -5.49 20.78
N THR A 90 4.56 -4.97 21.99
CA THR A 90 5.35 -5.34 23.16
C THR A 90 5.30 -6.85 23.44
N ALA A 91 6.48 -7.46 23.57
CA ALA A 91 6.63 -8.89 23.78
C ALA A 91 6.49 -9.30 25.25
N HIS A 92 6.47 -10.61 25.49
CA HIS A 92 6.34 -11.28 26.80
C HIS A 92 4.91 -11.42 27.33
N ASP A 93 4.68 -12.49 28.08
CA ASP A 93 3.34 -12.95 28.49
C ASP A 93 2.62 -11.94 29.39
N ASN A 94 3.38 -11.32 30.31
CA ASN A 94 2.89 -10.39 31.32
C ASN A 94 2.78 -8.93 30.85
N GLN A 95 2.87 -8.68 29.53
CA GLN A 95 2.84 -7.33 28.94
C GLN A 95 1.56 -7.06 28.16
N LEU A 96 0.43 -7.60 28.62
CA LEU A 96 -0.87 -7.38 27.97
C LEU A 96 -1.24 -5.90 27.93
N LYS A 97 -1.04 -5.20 29.05
CA LYS A 97 -1.33 -3.77 29.17
C LYS A 97 -0.50 -2.94 28.18
N ASP A 98 0.79 -3.20 28.09
CA ASP A 98 1.68 -2.48 27.18
C ASP A 98 1.30 -2.71 25.71
N ARG A 99 0.84 -3.92 25.33
CA ARG A 99 0.32 -4.17 23.96
C ARG A 99 -0.97 -3.40 23.67
N ILE A 100 -1.86 -3.28 24.66
CA ILE A 100 -3.07 -2.45 24.54
C ILE A 100 -2.68 -0.97 24.37
N GLU A 101 -1.71 -0.49 25.15
CA GLU A 101 -1.18 0.88 25.02
C GLU A 101 -0.51 1.11 23.66
N ASP A 102 0.32 0.17 23.17
CA ASP A 102 0.92 0.22 21.83
C ASP A 102 -0.16 0.40 20.74
N TYR A 103 -1.21 -0.44 20.76
CA TYR A 103 -2.32 -0.34 19.81
C TYR A 103 -3.00 1.03 19.86
N ASN A 104 -3.36 1.48 21.07
CA ASN A 104 -4.07 2.74 21.26
C ASN A 104 -3.22 3.94 20.83
N SER A 105 -1.91 3.92 21.08
CA SER A 105 -0.97 4.91 20.57
C SER A 105 -0.91 4.91 19.04
N ILE A 106 -0.82 3.74 18.39
CA ILE A 106 -0.80 3.67 16.92
C ILE A 106 -2.10 4.22 16.32
N ILE A 107 -3.27 3.85 16.86
CA ILE A 107 -4.56 4.35 16.38
C ILE A 107 -4.68 5.88 16.53
N LYS A 108 -4.20 6.41 17.66
CA LYS A 108 -4.31 7.83 17.97
C LYS A 108 -3.32 8.67 17.17
N ASP A 109 -2.06 8.26 17.13
CA ASP A 109 -0.94 9.12 16.74
C ASP A 109 -0.53 8.93 15.27
N GLN A 110 -1.01 7.90 14.56
CA GLN A 110 -0.73 7.76 13.13
C GLN A 110 -1.68 8.63 12.30
N ASP A 111 -1.09 9.58 11.58
CA ASP A 111 -1.75 10.52 10.69
C ASP A 111 -1.35 10.28 9.23
N PHE A 112 -2.24 10.59 8.31
CA PHE A 112 -2.04 10.60 6.85
C PHE A 112 -2.41 11.98 6.28
N HIS A 113 -1.87 12.32 5.11
CA HIS A 113 -2.03 13.64 4.49
C HIS A 113 -3.15 13.68 3.43
N VAL A 114 -4.03 12.67 3.42
CA VAL A 114 -5.28 12.67 2.65
C VAL A 114 -6.43 13.01 3.59
N GLU A 115 -7.08 14.15 3.40
CA GLU A 115 -8.04 14.74 4.35
C GLU A 115 -9.15 13.75 4.75
N GLU A 116 -9.77 13.11 3.76
CA GLU A 116 -10.90 12.19 3.93
C GLU A 116 -10.51 10.91 4.69
N THR A 117 -9.24 10.52 4.64
CA THR A 117 -8.74 9.30 5.28
C THR A 117 -7.50 9.58 6.12
N SER A 118 -7.52 10.71 6.84
CA SER A 118 -6.39 11.20 7.64
C SER A 118 -6.01 10.29 8.81
N LYS A 119 -6.87 9.32 9.17
CA LYS A 119 -6.62 8.31 10.22
C LYS A 119 -6.77 6.89 9.69
N ILE A 120 -6.13 5.92 10.36
CA ILE A 120 -6.19 4.49 10.01
C ILE A 120 -7.64 4.04 9.80
N LEU A 121 -8.51 4.26 10.79
CA LEU A 121 -9.89 3.78 10.78
C LEU A 121 -10.84 4.56 9.86
N TYR A 122 -10.38 5.63 9.20
CA TYR A 122 -11.20 6.39 8.25
C TYR A 122 -11.21 5.78 6.84
N HIS A 123 -10.31 4.83 6.57
CA HIS A 123 -10.24 4.16 5.27
C HIS A 123 -11.40 3.17 5.08
N ASP A 124 -11.82 2.95 3.85
CA ASP A 124 -12.90 2.01 3.52
C ASP A 124 -12.56 0.58 3.94
N TYR A 125 -11.30 0.20 3.73
CA TYR A 125 -10.74 -1.08 4.09
C TYR A 125 -9.44 -0.89 4.86
N VAL A 126 -9.37 -1.46 6.06
CA VAL A 126 -8.14 -1.51 6.85
C VAL A 126 -7.74 -2.96 7.01
N PHE A 127 -6.49 -3.28 6.70
CA PHE A 127 -5.87 -4.58 7.00
C PHE A 127 -4.74 -4.35 8.00
N TRP A 128 -4.84 -4.98 9.16
CA TRP A 128 -3.84 -4.88 10.21
C TRP A 128 -3.20 -6.23 10.46
N MET A 129 -1.88 -6.29 10.38
CA MET A 129 -1.14 -7.53 10.52
C MET A 129 0.18 -7.34 11.26
N GLY A 130 0.85 -8.46 11.56
CA GLY A 130 2.20 -8.48 12.10
C GLY A 130 2.34 -9.37 13.33
N ASP A 131 3.47 -9.23 14.03
CA ASP A 131 3.71 -9.85 15.33
C ASP A 131 3.06 -9.00 16.42
N LEU A 132 1.78 -9.25 16.65
CA LEU A 132 1.00 -8.56 17.66
C LEU A 132 1.36 -9.02 19.08
N ASN A 133 2.15 -10.08 19.21
CA ASN A 133 2.71 -10.59 20.47
C ASN A 133 1.69 -10.95 21.57
N PHE A 134 0.39 -10.98 21.28
CA PHE A 134 -0.61 -11.48 22.21
C PHE A 134 -0.38 -12.96 22.53
N ARG A 135 -0.53 -13.31 23.80
CA ARG A 135 -0.24 -14.64 24.36
C ARG A 135 -1.52 -15.30 24.87
N LEU A 136 -1.37 -16.41 25.57
CA LEU A 136 -2.45 -16.94 26.39
C LEU A 136 -2.56 -16.12 27.69
N LEU A 137 -3.78 -16.01 28.23
CA LEU A 137 -4.04 -15.32 29.49
C LEU A 137 -3.16 -15.88 30.62
N GLU A 138 -2.82 -15.01 31.57
CA GLU A 138 -1.93 -15.33 32.70
C GLU A 138 -2.60 -16.28 33.69
N ASP A 139 -3.92 -16.16 33.88
CA ASP A 139 -4.71 -17.03 34.75
C ASP A 139 -4.92 -18.44 34.17
N PHE A 140 -4.63 -18.64 32.88
CA PHE A 140 -4.58 -19.94 32.25
C PHE A 140 -3.25 -20.63 32.57
N ASP A 141 -3.10 -21.08 33.82
CA ASP A 141 -1.88 -21.68 34.36
C ASP A 141 -1.60 -23.06 33.73
N ARG A 142 -0.97 -23.02 32.54
CA ARG A 142 -0.54 -24.19 31.76
C ARG A 142 0.90 -24.02 31.34
N THR A 143 1.67 -25.07 31.60
CA THR A 143 3.06 -25.20 31.13
C THR A 143 3.12 -25.27 29.60
N PRO A 144 4.25 -24.87 28.97
CA PRO A 144 4.47 -25.03 27.53
C PRO A 144 4.17 -26.44 27.01
N GLU A 145 4.55 -27.48 27.76
CA GLU A 145 4.35 -28.89 27.43
C GLU A 145 2.88 -29.29 27.47
N GLU A 146 2.09 -28.75 28.41
CA GLU A 146 0.64 -28.97 28.45
C GLU A 146 -0.09 -28.29 27.29
N ILE A 147 0.36 -27.09 26.90
CA ILE A 147 -0.17 -26.38 25.74
C ILE A 147 0.14 -27.16 24.47
N GLU A 148 1.40 -27.57 24.26
CA GLU A 148 1.79 -28.40 23.13
C GLU A 148 0.99 -29.71 23.08
N ARG A 149 0.79 -30.39 24.22
CA ARG A 149 -0.04 -31.59 24.28
C ARG A 149 -1.49 -31.32 23.84
N SER A 150 -2.02 -30.14 24.12
CA SER A 150 -3.36 -29.72 23.68
C SER A 150 -3.39 -29.43 22.17
N VAL A 151 -2.33 -28.82 21.63
CA VAL A 151 -2.12 -28.63 20.19
C VAL A 151 -2.06 -29.97 19.46
N LEU A 152 -1.29 -30.94 19.96
CA LEU A 152 -1.20 -32.29 19.39
C LEU A 152 -2.54 -33.04 19.42
N LYS A 153 -3.39 -32.76 20.41
CA LYS A 153 -4.77 -33.27 20.50
C LYS A 153 -5.77 -32.49 19.62
N LYS A 154 -5.32 -31.47 18.89
CA LYS A 154 -6.15 -30.55 18.11
C LYS A 154 -7.22 -29.81 18.93
N ASP A 155 -6.96 -29.62 20.22
CA ASP A 155 -7.88 -28.90 21.13
C ASP A 155 -7.65 -27.38 21.07
N LEU A 156 -7.53 -26.84 19.86
CA LEU A 156 -7.15 -25.45 19.61
C LEU A 156 -8.23 -24.47 20.10
N LYS A 157 -9.51 -24.85 19.98
CA LYS A 157 -10.63 -24.00 20.38
C LYS A 157 -10.57 -23.62 21.86
N LYS A 158 -10.26 -24.59 22.75
CA LYS A 158 -10.12 -24.29 24.19
C LYS A 158 -8.91 -23.42 24.50
N LEU A 159 -7.81 -23.60 23.77
CA LEU A 159 -6.67 -22.70 23.92
C LEU A 159 -7.02 -21.27 23.48
N LEU A 160 -7.78 -21.12 22.40
CA LEU A 160 -8.23 -19.83 21.88
C LEU A 160 -9.24 -19.12 22.79
N GLU A 161 -9.97 -19.83 23.65
CA GLU A 161 -10.79 -19.22 24.72
C GLU A 161 -9.95 -18.43 25.73
N HIS A 162 -8.65 -18.73 25.81
CA HIS A 162 -7.67 -18.03 26.63
C HIS A 162 -6.71 -17.17 25.81
N ASP A 163 -6.99 -16.89 24.53
CA ASP A 163 -6.17 -15.98 23.71
C ASP A 163 -6.38 -14.52 24.14
N GLN A 164 -5.29 -13.83 24.48
CA GLN A 164 -5.34 -12.45 24.96
C GLN A 164 -5.89 -11.48 23.90
N LEU A 165 -5.60 -11.68 22.61
CA LEU A 165 -6.13 -10.80 21.56
C LEU A 165 -7.65 -10.91 21.47
N LYS A 166 -8.18 -12.14 21.41
CA LYS A 166 -9.63 -12.38 21.44
C LYS A 166 -10.28 -11.83 22.72
N TYR A 167 -9.59 -11.95 23.87
CA TYR A 167 -10.06 -11.37 25.12
C TYR A 167 -10.21 -9.84 25.03
N VAL A 168 -9.17 -9.11 24.61
CA VAL A 168 -9.21 -7.63 24.56
C VAL A 168 -10.15 -7.09 23.49
N MET A 169 -10.28 -7.79 22.35
CA MET A 169 -11.27 -7.47 21.31
C MET A 169 -12.69 -7.56 21.87
N ASN A 170 -13.02 -8.65 22.58
CA ASN A 170 -14.33 -8.83 23.19
C ASN A 170 -14.62 -7.84 24.33
N LYS A 171 -13.58 -7.36 25.01
CA LYS A 171 -13.71 -6.36 26.08
C LYS A 171 -13.80 -4.92 25.59
N GLY A 172 -13.47 -4.66 24.33
CA GLY A 172 -13.41 -3.29 23.79
C GLY A 172 -12.15 -2.53 24.21
N GLU A 173 -11.07 -3.23 24.59
CA GLU A 173 -9.84 -2.59 25.08
C GLU A 173 -8.83 -2.34 23.96
N ALA A 174 -8.81 -3.20 22.94
CA ALA A 174 -8.00 -3.05 21.74
C ALA A 174 -8.60 -3.88 20.59
N PHE A 175 -8.43 -3.41 19.35
CA PHE A 175 -8.88 -4.08 18.12
C PHE A 175 -10.40 -4.37 18.05
N SER A 176 -11.25 -3.69 18.83
CA SER A 176 -12.71 -3.92 18.83
C SER A 176 -13.40 -3.61 17.51
N GLU A 177 -12.80 -2.73 16.71
CA GLU A 177 -13.30 -2.32 15.40
C GLU A 177 -12.98 -3.37 14.32
N PHE A 178 -12.10 -4.32 14.63
CA PHE A 178 -11.56 -5.27 13.67
C PHE A 178 -12.25 -6.63 13.76
N THR A 179 -12.26 -7.32 12.63
CA THR A 179 -12.66 -8.71 12.48
C THR A 179 -11.43 -9.57 12.23
N GLU A 180 -11.40 -10.74 12.84
CA GLU A 180 -10.40 -11.78 12.60
C GLU A 180 -11.11 -13.08 12.22
N ARG A 181 -10.68 -13.73 11.14
CA ARG A 181 -11.21 -15.05 10.78
C ARG A 181 -10.81 -16.10 11.83
N ASP A 182 -11.68 -17.08 12.03
CA ASP A 182 -11.41 -18.22 12.91
C ASP A 182 -10.06 -18.87 12.60
N ILE A 183 -9.28 -19.10 13.66
CA ILE A 183 -7.95 -19.69 13.59
C ILE A 183 -8.07 -21.21 13.62
N GLU A 184 -7.67 -21.85 12.53
CA GLU A 184 -7.66 -23.31 12.37
C GLU A 184 -6.25 -23.92 12.41
N PHE A 185 -5.22 -23.10 12.66
CA PHE A 185 -3.82 -23.49 12.69
C PHE A 185 -3.24 -23.42 14.11
N ALA A 186 -2.20 -24.22 14.36
CA ALA A 186 -1.49 -24.27 15.64
C ALA A 186 -0.77 -22.95 15.97
N PRO A 187 -0.46 -22.67 17.25
CA PRO A 187 0.33 -21.50 17.66
C PRO A 187 1.60 -21.33 16.81
N THR A 188 1.86 -20.10 16.35
CA THR A 188 2.94 -19.78 15.41
C THR A 188 4.26 -19.44 16.07
N PHE A 189 4.26 -19.32 17.41
CA PHE A 189 5.41 -19.02 18.25
C PHE A 189 5.37 -19.91 19.50
N LYS A 190 6.46 -20.33 20.14
CA LYS A 190 7.87 -20.18 19.75
C LYS A 190 8.45 -21.53 19.33
N PHE A 191 9.13 -21.59 18.20
CA PHE A 191 9.77 -22.81 17.70
C PHE A 191 11.28 -22.81 17.91
N GLU A 192 11.86 -24.00 17.98
CA GLU A 192 13.31 -24.18 17.81
C GLU A 192 13.70 -23.83 16.36
N VAL A 193 14.72 -22.99 16.18
CA VAL A 193 15.19 -22.57 14.85
C VAL A 193 15.71 -23.79 14.08
N GLY A 194 15.28 -23.93 12.83
CA GLY A 194 15.60 -25.08 11.98
C GLY A 194 14.68 -26.29 12.20
N ALA A 195 13.70 -26.21 13.12
CA ALA A 195 12.80 -27.32 13.46
C ALA A 195 11.32 -26.89 13.55
N ASN A 196 10.47 -27.88 13.80
CA ASN A 196 9.03 -27.72 14.06
C ASN A 196 8.63 -28.13 15.48
N ALA A 197 9.61 -28.34 16.37
CA ALA A 197 9.36 -28.51 17.80
C ALA A 197 9.23 -27.13 18.46
N TYR A 198 8.33 -27.01 19.43
CA TYR A 198 8.21 -25.79 20.23
C TYR A 198 9.43 -25.65 21.18
N ASP A 199 9.96 -24.44 21.30
CA ASP A 199 10.95 -24.07 22.31
C ASP A 199 10.21 -23.74 23.62
N HIS A 200 10.25 -24.68 24.58
CA HIS A 200 9.55 -24.57 25.87
C HIS A 200 10.11 -23.49 26.81
N LYS A 201 11.09 -22.67 26.39
CA LYS A 201 11.41 -21.42 27.11
C LYS A 201 10.27 -20.41 27.08
N ARG A 202 9.28 -20.59 26.21
CA ARG A 202 8.06 -19.77 26.11
C ARG A 202 6.83 -20.67 25.93
N ARG A 203 5.69 -20.18 26.43
CA ARG A 203 4.40 -20.81 26.15
C ARG A 203 4.06 -20.64 24.66
N PRO A 204 3.61 -21.69 23.95
CA PRO A 204 3.14 -21.55 22.58
C PRO A 204 1.98 -20.55 22.48
N ALA A 205 2.04 -19.62 21.52
CA ALA A 205 1.05 -18.56 21.33
C ALA A 205 0.83 -18.19 19.84
N TRP A 206 -0.34 -17.61 19.54
CA TRP A 206 -0.65 -17.00 18.25
C TRP A 206 -0.24 -15.53 18.26
N CYS A 207 1.06 -15.29 18.13
CA CYS A 207 1.62 -13.95 18.09
C CYS A 207 1.37 -13.25 16.74
N ASP A 208 1.36 -14.01 15.64
CA ASP A 208 1.31 -13.50 14.27
C ASP A 208 -0.14 -13.48 13.74
N ARG A 209 -0.70 -12.30 13.54
CA ARG A 209 -2.14 -12.12 13.29
C ARG A 209 -2.43 -11.28 12.06
N ILE A 210 -3.62 -11.49 11.47
CA ILE A 210 -4.14 -10.70 10.35
C ILE A 210 -5.61 -10.41 10.63
N LEU A 211 -5.93 -9.14 10.80
CA LEU A 211 -7.26 -8.61 11.07
C LEU A 211 -7.65 -7.62 9.99
N TYR A 212 -8.95 -7.36 9.87
CA TYR A 212 -9.46 -6.35 8.94
C TYR A 212 -10.64 -5.58 9.51
N CYS A 213 -10.82 -4.33 9.06
CA CYS A 213 -11.98 -3.50 9.33
C CYS A 213 -12.54 -3.00 7.99
N VAL A 214 -13.87 -2.87 7.91
CA VAL A 214 -14.56 -2.35 6.73
C VAL A 214 -15.60 -1.32 7.13
N ASN A 215 -15.45 -0.11 6.59
CA ASN A 215 -16.45 0.95 6.72
C ASN A 215 -17.57 0.71 5.70
N SER A 216 -18.44 -0.24 6.03
CA SER A 216 -19.44 -0.82 5.13
C SER A 216 -20.42 0.16 4.48
N HIS A 217 -20.69 1.29 5.13
CA HIS A 217 -21.71 2.27 4.69
C HIS A 217 -21.11 3.63 4.31
N ASN A 218 -19.82 3.70 4.00
CA ASN A 218 -19.19 4.94 3.52
C ASN A 218 -19.79 5.48 2.21
N TYR A 219 -20.50 4.63 1.45
CA TYR A 219 -21.13 5.01 0.18
C TYR A 219 -22.64 4.78 0.24
N GLU A 220 -23.42 5.81 -0.09
CA GLU A 220 -24.90 5.77 -0.04
C GLU A 220 -25.49 4.60 -0.84
N ASN A 221 -24.91 4.31 -2.01
CA ASN A 221 -25.46 3.37 -2.98
C ASN A 221 -24.76 1.99 -2.96
N VAL A 222 -23.72 1.81 -2.14
CA VAL A 222 -22.91 0.60 -2.15
C VAL A 222 -22.49 0.20 -0.74
N ILE A 223 -22.98 -0.95 -0.29
CA ILE A 223 -22.46 -1.59 0.92
C ILE A 223 -21.14 -2.28 0.60
N LEU A 224 -20.04 -1.83 1.20
CA LEU A 224 -18.72 -2.47 1.11
C LEU A 224 -18.68 -3.75 1.93
N LYS A 225 -17.83 -4.69 1.51
CA LYS A 225 -17.67 -5.97 2.21
C LYS A 225 -16.32 -6.60 1.94
N VAL A 226 -15.86 -7.37 2.91
CA VAL A 226 -14.68 -8.23 2.83
C VAL A 226 -15.13 -9.67 3.00
N ASP A 227 -14.62 -10.55 2.16
CA ASP A 227 -14.72 -12.00 2.29
C ASP A 227 -13.30 -12.56 2.38
N GLN A 228 -12.87 -12.93 3.59
CA GLN A 228 -11.56 -13.55 3.78
C GLN A 228 -11.66 -15.01 3.36
N LEU A 229 -10.97 -15.39 2.28
CA LEU A 229 -11.00 -16.71 1.66
C LEU A 229 -10.09 -17.72 2.35
N SER A 230 -8.96 -17.26 2.92
CA SER A 230 -8.02 -18.13 3.64
C SER A 230 -7.41 -17.43 4.84
N TYR A 231 -7.02 -18.23 5.84
CA TYR A 231 -6.20 -17.78 6.96
C TYR A 231 -5.35 -18.96 7.46
N LYS A 232 -4.04 -18.93 7.21
CA LYS A 232 -3.18 -20.12 7.34
C LYS A 232 -1.79 -19.77 7.87
N SER A 233 -1.20 -20.71 8.60
CA SER A 233 0.24 -20.71 8.89
C SER A 233 1.02 -21.64 7.96
N HIS A 234 2.33 -21.39 7.81
CA HIS A 234 3.20 -22.13 6.89
C HIS A 234 4.35 -22.83 7.64
N PRO A 235 4.10 -23.99 8.30
CA PRO A 235 5.10 -24.69 9.12
C PRO A 235 6.23 -25.33 8.32
N SER A 236 6.16 -25.36 6.99
CA SER A 236 7.27 -25.79 6.13
C SER A 236 8.47 -24.86 6.19
N TYR A 237 8.28 -23.60 6.60
CA TYR A 237 9.38 -22.64 6.78
C TYR A 237 9.88 -22.69 8.21
N VAL A 238 11.16 -23.01 8.38
CA VAL A 238 11.78 -23.29 9.69
C VAL A 238 12.94 -22.37 10.04
N LEU A 239 13.22 -21.35 9.21
CA LEU A 239 14.35 -20.43 9.42
C LEU A 239 14.16 -19.48 10.62
N SER A 240 12.92 -19.32 11.08
CA SER A 240 12.54 -18.48 12.21
C SER A 240 11.92 -19.32 13.33
N ASP A 241 11.96 -18.79 14.55
CA ASP A 241 11.19 -19.29 15.68
C ASP A 241 9.69 -18.92 15.60
N HIS A 242 9.30 -18.14 14.58
CA HIS A 242 7.92 -17.91 14.15
C HIS A 242 7.60 -18.66 12.86
N LYS A 243 6.32 -19.02 12.66
CA LYS A 243 5.81 -19.55 11.38
C LYS A 243 5.10 -18.45 10.60
N PRO A 244 5.40 -18.26 9.29
CA PRO A 244 4.70 -17.28 8.47
C PRO A 244 3.19 -17.49 8.48
N VAL A 245 2.43 -16.40 8.42
CA VAL A 245 0.96 -16.40 8.34
C VAL A 245 0.53 -15.66 7.08
N SER A 246 -0.49 -16.19 6.39
CA SER A 246 -1.08 -15.56 5.21
C SER A 246 -2.60 -15.52 5.30
N GLY A 247 -3.20 -14.51 4.66
CA GLY A 247 -4.64 -14.43 4.45
C GLY A 247 -4.95 -13.92 3.04
N ASP A 248 -5.95 -14.53 2.40
CA ASP A 248 -6.45 -14.12 1.09
C ASP A 248 -7.82 -13.46 1.26
N PHE A 249 -8.06 -12.35 0.56
CA PHE A 249 -9.28 -11.55 0.73
C PHE A 249 -9.89 -11.18 -0.61
N ASN A 250 -11.20 -11.31 -0.70
CA ASN A 250 -12.02 -10.67 -1.73
C ASN A 250 -12.64 -9.40 -1.13
N ILE A 251 -12.34 -8.25 -1.72
CA ILE A 251 -12.98 -6.99 -1.36
C ILE A 251 -13.93 -6.53 -2.46
N LYS A 252 -15.00 -5.84 -2.07
CA LYS A 252 -15.96 -5.28 -3.03
C LYS A 252 -15.51 -3.90 -3.48
N ILE A 253 -15.17 -3.77 -4.75
CA ILE A 253 -14.91 -2.47 -5.37
C ILE A 253 -16.20 -1.97 -6.04
N PRO A 254 -16.74 -0.80 -5.65
CA PRO A 254 -17.82 -0.12 -6.35
C PRO A 254 -17.45 0.09 -7.82
N ARG A 255 -18.39 -0.15 -8.74
CA ARG A 255 -18.19 0.27 -10.13
C ARG A 255 -18.48 1.76 -10.23
N PRO A 256 -17.66 2.54 -10.95
CA PRO A 256 -18.01 3.90 -11.28
C PRO A 256 -19.35 3.89 -12.03
N VAL A 257 -20.30 4.71 -11.56
CA VAL A 257 -21.57 4.88 -12.23
C VAL A 257 -21.28 5.72 -13.47
N ASN A 258 -21.24 5.08 -14.64
CA ASN A 258 -21.25 5.78 -15.92
C ASN A 258 -22.56 6.58 -16.03
N ILE A 259 -22.53 7.85 -15.62
CA ILE A 259 -23.58 8.80 -15.97
C ILE A 259 -23.41 9.06 -17.46
N ARG A 260 -24.10 8.27 -18.31
CA ARG A 260 -24.22 8.61 -19.73
C ARG A 260 -24.92 9.97 -19.78
N PRO A 261 -24.32 11.02 -20.37
CA PRO A 261 -25.04 12.28 -20.58
C PRO A 261 -26.17 11.99 -21.56
N ARG A 262 -27.40 11.85 -21.06
CA ARG A 262 -28.59 11.85 -21.91
C ARG A 262 -28.86 13.28 -22.32
N ASN A 263 -28.39 13.60 -23.52
CA ASN A 263 -28.74 14.77 -24.34
C ASN A 263 -28.28 16.15 -23.83
N VAL A 264 -27.58 16.81 -24.75
CA VAL A 264 -27.03 18.15 -24.71
C VAL A 264 -28.10 19.21 -24.53
N ALA A 265 -27.87 20.11 -23.56
CA ALA A 265 -28.20 21.54 -23.50
C ALA A 265 -28.73 21.91 -22.11
N LEU A 266 -28.08 22.91 -21.50
CA LEU A 266 -28.39 23.54 -20.21
C LEU A 266 -27.94 22.78 -18.97
N LYS A 267 -26.70 23.07 -18.53
CA LYS A 267 -26.48 23.73 -17.23
C LYS A 267 -25.05 24.25 -17.14
N LEU A 268 -24.94 25.57 -17.32
CA LEU A 268 -23.91 26.39 -16.69
C LEU A 268 -23.86 26.03 -15.20
N ALA A 269 -22.65 25.75 -14.69
CA ALA A 269 -22.26 25.85 -13.29
C ALA A 269 -23.39 25.60 -12.26
N GLN A 270 -23.78 24.34 -12.09
CA GLN A 270 -24.29 23.88 -10.81
C GLN A 270 -23.30 22.86 -10.28
N VAL A 271 -22.42 23.33 -9.39
CA VAL A 271 -21.79 22.49 -8.38
C VAL A 271 -22.93 21.70 -7.75
N VAL A 272 -23.01 20.40 -8.05
CA VAL A 272 -23.92 19.49 -7.36
C VAL A 272 -23.32 19.32 -5.97
N PRO A 273 -24.00 19.73 -4.88
CA PRO A 273 -23.43 19.71 -3.53
C PRO A 273 -23.07 18.31 -3.01
N ASP A 274 -23.49 17.26 -3.72
CA ASP A 274 -23.40 15.87 -3.27
C ASP A 274 -22.42 15.02 -4.10
N GLN A 275 -21.50 15.64 -4.84
CA GLN A 275 -20.46 14.90 -5.54
C GLN A 275 -19.28 14.60 -4.59
N VAL A 276 -19.44 13.58 -3.74
CA VAL A 276 -18.46 13.14 -2.72
C VAL A 276 -17.22 12.42 -3.32
N PHE A 277 -17.05 12.43 -4.64
CA PHE A 277 -15.96 11.71 -5.28
C PHE A 277 -15.24 12.61 -6.28
N SER A 278 -13.92 12.74 -6.12
CA SER A 278 -13.08 12.98 -7.29
C SER A 278 -13.28 11.78 -8.24
N ASP A 279 -13.40 12.03 -9.53
CA ASP A 279 -13.71 10.98 -10.49
C ASP A 279 -12.46 10.12 -10.74
N TYR A 280 -12.21 9.19 -9.82
CA TYR A 280 -11.08 8.24 -9.81
C TYR A 280 -11.11 7.23 -10.99
N SER A 281 -12.13 7.29 -11.86
CA SER A 281 -12.41 6.26 -12.86
C SER A 281 -11.88 6.54 -14.26
N GLU A 282 -11.40 7.75 -14.54
CA GLU A 282 -10.99 8.15 -15.89
C GLU A 282 -9.50 8.49 -15.98
N HIS A 283 -8.90 8.15 -17.12
CA HIS A 283 -7.53 8.50 -17.46
C HIS A 283 -7.37 10.02 -17.48
N VAL A 284 -6.68 10.56 -16.49
CA VAL A 284 -6.51 12.02 -16.32
C VAL A 284 -5.44 12.55 -17.27
N VAL A 285 -4.36 11.79 -17.48
CA VAL A 285 -3.26 12.19 -18.36
C VAL A 285 -3.14 11.20 -19.51
N GLN A 286 -3.25 11.72 -20.73
CA GLN A 286 -3.04 10.96 -21.96
C GLN A 286 -1.82 11.49 -22.69
N PHE A 287 -0.83 10.62 -22.91
CA PHE A 287 0.33 10.96 -23.73
C PHE A 287 -0.02 10.83 -25.21
N ASP A 288 0.50 11.75 -26.02
CA ASP A 288 0.60 11.54 -27.46
C ASP A 288 1.52 10.36 -27.75
N LYS A 289 1.37 9.75 -28.93
CA LYS A 289 2.30 8.72 -29.38
C LYS A 289 3.72 9.29 -29.43
N VAL A 290 4.61 8.73 -28.63
CA VAL A 290 6.03 9.07 -28.62
C VAL A 290 6.73 8.29 -29.74
N PRO A 291 7.47 8.96 -30.65
CA PRO A 291 8.29 8.27 -31.65
C PRO A 291 9.55 7.66 -31.00
N ALA A 292 10.53 7.26 -31.80
CA ALA A 292 11.82 6.89 -31.26
C ALA A 292 12.50 8.11 -30.61
N TRP A 293 13.19 7.88 -29.49
CA TRP A 293 14.05 8.85 -28.82
C TRP A 293 15.52 8.48 -29.04
N GLU A 294 16.40 9.48 -29.02
CA GLU A 294 17.85 9.28 -29.15
C GLU A 294 18.54 9.35 -27.78
N GLU A 295 19.45 8.41 -27.51
CA GLU A 295 20.29 8.47 -26.30
C GLU A 295 21.19 9.71 -26.31
N ALA A 296 21.60 10.21 -25.13
CA ALA A 296 22.47 11.38 -24.98
C ALA A 296 21.98 12.67 -25.68
N GLN A 297 20.68 12.76 -25.98
CA GLN A 297 20.03 13.96 -26.49
C GLN A 297 18.83 14.35 -25.64
N GLN A 298 18.45 15.61 -25.79
CA GLN A 298 17.20 16.14 -25.27
C GLN A 298 16.03 15.63 -26.11
N ASN A 299 15.06 14.98 -25.47
CA ASN A 299 13.88 14.44 -26.15
C ASN A 299 12.59 15.10 -25.63
N LYS A 300 11.57 15.13 -26.49
CA LYS A 300 10.28 15.79 -26.19
C LYS A 300 9.14 14.80 -26.28
N ALA A 301 8.15 14.99 -25.42
CA ALA A 301 6.86 14.33 -25.53
C ALA A 301 5.74 15.33 -25.25
N PHE A 302 4.55 14.98 -25.72
CA PHE A 302 3.35 15.77 -25.51
C PHE A 302 2.32 14.96 -24.75
N TYR A 303 1.54 15.64 -23.92
CA TYR A 303 0.45 15.03 -23.19
C TYR A 303 -0.70 16.01 -23.03
N ILE A 304 -1.89 15.45 -22.79
CA ILE A 304 -3.12 16.17 -22.55
C ILE A 304 -3.60 15.81 -21.16
N VAL A 305 -3.95 16.83 -20.37
CA VAL A 305 -4.70 16.63 -19.13
C VAL A 305 -6.19 16.74 -19.49
N THR A 306 -6.93 15.65 -19.32
CA THR A 306 -8.30 15.47 -19.81
C THR A 306 -9.36 16.02 -18.83
N LYS A 307 -8.95 16.31 -17.60
CA LYS A 307 -9.78 16.91 -16.55
C LYS A 307 -9.05 18.07 -15.89
N ASP A 308 -9.82 18.94 -15.24
CA ASP A 308 -9.30 20.04 -14.43
C ASP A 308 -8.72 19.52 -13.10
N ILE A 309 -7.70 18.67 -13.15
CA ILE A 309 -6.81 18.45 -12.00
C ILE A 309 -5.72 19.50 -12.10
N PRO A 310 -5.66 20.48 -11.18
CA PRO A 310 -4.63 21.49 -11.21
C PRO A 310 -3.28 20.79 -11.00
N ALA A 311 -2.42 20.86 -12.00
CA ALA A 311 -1.06 20.36 -11.87
C ALA A 311 -0.37 21.10 -10.73
N THR A 312 0.27 20.37 -9.83
CA THR A 312 1.05 20.96 -8.75
C THR A 312 2.48 21.22 -9.21
N LYS A 313 3.22 22.02 -8.45
CA LYS A 313 4.66 22.22 -8.71
C LYS A 313 5.48 20.94 -8.48
N ASP A 314 4.95 20.01 -7.69
CA ASP A 314 5.63 18.79 -7.27
C ASP A 314 5.29 17.60 -8.17
N ASP A 315 4.31 17.73 -9.08
CA ASP A 315 4.02 16.74 -10.11
C ASP A 315 5.22 16.57 -11.06
N TRP A 316 5.43 15.34 -11.54
CA TRP A 316 6.58 14.99 -12.38
C TRP A 316 6.28 13.86 -13.37
N ILE A 317 7.05 13.81 -14.44
CA ILE A 317 6.99 12.75 -15.44
C ILE A 317 8.32 11.99 -15.42
N GLY A 318 8.26 10.71 -15.13
CA GLY A 318 9.43 9.82 -15.15
C GLY A 318 9.54 9.01 -16.44
N LEU A 319 10.77 8.75 -16.86
CA LEU A 319 11.12 7.82 -17.93
C LEU A 319 11.44 6.46 -17.33
N PHE A 320 10.70 5.42 -17.72
CA PHE A 320 10.85 4.05 -17.22
C PHE A 320 11.16 3.09 -18.36
N LYS A 321 11.90 2.03 -18.07
CA LYS A 321 11.92 0.86 -18.98
C LYS A 321 10.52 0.27 -19.07
N GLU A 322 10.11 -0.20 -20.25
CA GLU A 322 8.76 -0.75 -20.49
C GLU A 322 8.36 -1.80 -19.45
N ASN A 323 9.32 -2.64 -19.04
CA ASN A 323 9.16 -3.73 -18.07
C ASN A 323 9.56 -3.34 -16.63
N PHE A 324 9.41 -2.08 -16.23
CA PHE A 324 9.70 -1.65 -14.86
C PHE A 324 8.92 -2.47 -13.81
N THR A 325 9.52 -2.64 -12.64
CA THR A 325 9.04 -3.55 -11.58
C THR A 325 8.74 -2.82 -10.27
N SER A 326 9.07 -1.53 -10.22
CA SER A 326 8.77 -0.60 -9.13
C SER A 326 8.39 0.78 -9.68
N LEU A 327 7.55 1.51 -8.96
CA LEU A 327 7.35 2.95 -9.21
C LEU A 327 8.61 3.79 -8.93
N ASP A 328 9.61 3.21 -8.26
CA ASP A 328 10.92 3.83 -8.02
C ASP A 328 11.96 3.54 -9.13
N ASP A 329 11.62 2.73 -10.16
CA ASP A 329 12.57 2.28 -11.20
C ASP A 329 12.83 3.34 -12.30
N TYR A 330 12.46 4.61 -12.09
CA TYR A 330 12.65 5.65 -13.11
C TYR A 330 14.15 5.85 -13.42
N VAL A 331 14.47 6.04 -14.69
CA VAL A 331 15.83 6.31 -15.15
C VAL A 331 16.17 7.79 -15.00
N THR A 332 15.22 8.64 -15.35
CA THR A 332 15.29 10.10 -15.22
C THR A 332 13.86 10.63 -15.13
N TYR A 333 13.70 11.90 -14.76
CA TYR A 333 12.40 12.54 -14.62
C TYR A 333 12.50 14.03 -14.90
N GLU A 334 11.35 14.66 -15.13
CA GLU A 334 11.23 16.12 -15.17
C GLU A 334 9.96 16.58 -14.47
N TYR A 335 10.03 17.72 -13.79
CA TYR A 335 8.89 18.30 -13.10
C TYR A 335 7.91 18.96 -14.08
N VAL A 336 6.61 18.78 -13.81
CA VAL A 336 5.54 19.29 -14.66
C VAL A 336 5.51 20.81 -14.71
N HIS A 337 5.91 21.52 -13.66
CA HIS A 337 5.98 23.00 -13.69
C HIS A 337 7.02 23.55 -14.68
N LYS A 338 7.97 22.72 -15.14
CA LYS A 338 8.91 23.08 -16.21
C LYS A 338 8.36 22.77 -17.60
N CYS A 339 7.24 22.07 -17.70
CA CYS A 339 6.57 21.80 -18.97
C CYS A 339 5.97 23.10 -19.53
N THR A 340 5.99 23.20 -20.85
CA THR A 340 5.50 24.38 -21.55
C THR A 340 4.20 24.04 -22.26
N THR A 341 3.27 24.98 -22.35
CA THR A 341 2.21 24.85 -23.34
C THR A 341 2.83 25.04 -24.72
N PRO A 342 2.62 24.13 -25.68
CA PRO A 342 2.94 24.40 -27.07
C PRO A 342 2.30 25.74 -27.44
N VAL A 343 3.07 26.63 -28.05
CA VAL A 343 2.56 27.92 -28.51
C VAL A 343 1.37 27.64 -29.43
N ASP A 344 0.15 27.87 -28.95
CA ASP A 344 -1.03 27.81 -29.81
C ASP A 344 -1.32 29.23 -30.28
N GLU A 345 -1.40 29.41 -31.60
CA GLU A 345 -1.75 30.65 -32.30
C GLU A 345 -3.21 31.09 -32.04
N ARG A 346 -3.84 30.60 -30.96
CA ARG A 346 -5.29 30.71 -30.74
C ARG A 346 -5.66 30.90 -29.27
N GLY A 347 -5.52 32.15 -28.82
CA GLY A 347 -6.33 32.76 -27.75
C GLY A 347 -6.15 32.23 -26.32
N PRO A 348 -6.74 32.90 -25.33
CA PRO A 348 -6.65 32.50 -23.93
C PRO A 348 -7.39 31.18 -23.66
N PRO A 349 -6.94 30.41 -22.65
CA PRO A 349 -7.59 29.15 -22.25
C PRO A 349 -9.06 29.39 -21.84
N THR A 350 -9.95 28.49 -22.28
CA THR A 350 -11.37 28.44 -21.88
C THR A 350 -11.64 27.15 -21.12
N MET A 351 -12.58 27.15 -20.17
CA MET A 351 -12.95 25.99 -19.32
C MET A 351 -13.36 24.70 -20.06
N GLU A 352 -13.52 24.70 -21.38
CA GLU A 352 -14.03 23.54 -22.16
C GLU A 352 -12.97 22.87 -23.05
N ARG A 353 -11.68 23.22 -22.95
CA ARG A 353 -10.64 22.68 -23.85
C ARG A 353 -9.53 21.95 -23.10
N PRO A 354 -9.28 20.65 -23.39
CA PRO A 354 -8.15 19.92 -22.84
C PRO A 354 -6.84 20.66 -23.15
N GLN A 355 -6.04 20.93 -22.12
CA GLN A 355 -4.79 21.66 -22.28
C GLN A 355 -3.67 20.69 -22.68
N LYS A 356 -3.00 21.00 -23.80
CA LYS A 356 -1.84 20.25 -24.28
C LYS A 356 -0.58 20.84 -23.69
N TYR A 357 0.32 19.96 -23.26
CA TYR A 357 1.61 20.32 -22.68
C TYR A 357 2.74 19.61 -23.42
N GLN A 358 3.92 20.21 -23.39
CA GLN A 358 5.17 19.65 -23.85
C GLN A 358 6.10 19.46 -22.66
N VAL A 359 6.50 18.22 -22.41
CA VAL A 359 7.61 17.89 -21.51
C VAL A 359 8.88 17.72 -22.32
N THR A 360 9.99 18.20 -21.77
CA THR A 360 11.31 18.02 -22.36
C THR A 360 12.18 17.30 -21.34
N ILE A 361 12.57 16.06 -21.63
CA ILE A 361 13.39 15.26 -20.72
C ILE A 361 14.87 15.55 -21.01
N PRO A 362 15.63 16.11 -20.06
CA PRO A 362 17.05 16.38 -20.25
C PRO A 362 17.86 15.08 -20.26
N ASP A 363 18.83 15.02 -21.18
CA ASP A 363 19.91 14.01 -21.32
C ASP A 363 19.55 12.60 -20.85
N VAL A 364 18.85 11.85 -21.71
CA VAL A 364 18.67 10.40 -21.50
C VAL A 364 20.05 9.75 -21.34
N PRO A 365 20.35 9.04 -20.23
CA PRO A 365 21.68 8.52 -19.97
C PRO A 365 22.19 7.63 -21.11
N SER A 366 23.47 7.76 -21.46
CA SER A 366 24.10 6.89 -22.46
C SER A 366 23.92 5.42 -22.08
N ARG A 367 23.65 4.54 -23.05
CA ARG A 367 23.32 3.10 -22.88
C ARG A 367 21.89 2.80 -22.43
N CYS A 368 20.96 3.75 -22.53
CA CYS A 368 19.52 3.50 -22.33
C CYS A 368 18.84 2.93 -23.58
N ARG A 369 19.38 1.87 -24.19
CA ARG A 369 18.77 1.26 -25.38
C ARG A 369 17.66 0.29 -25.00
N GLY A 370 16.60 0.27 -25.81
CA GLY A 370 15.47 -0.64 -25.64
C GLY A 370 14.15 0.10 -25.61
N ASN A 371 13.14 -0.53 -25.03
CA ASN A 371 11.78 0.01 -24.94
C ASN A 371 11.53 0.69 -23.60
N TYR A 372 10.89 1.85 -23.66
CA TYR A 372 10.62 2.71 -22.53
C TYR A 372 9.17 3.20 -22.56
N CYS A 373 8.72 3.78 -21.46
CA CYS A 373 7.45 4.50 -21.36
C CYS A 373 7.62 5.70 -20.42
N LEU A 374 6.74 6.69 -20.58
CA LEU A 374 6.61 7.81 -19.66
C LEU A 374 5.51 7.52 -18.65
N VAL A 375 5.72 7.90 -17.40
CA VAL A 375 4.73 7.79 -16.32
C VAL A 375 4.56 9.16 -15.67
N TYR A 376 3.34 9.66 -15.65
CA TYR A 376 2.98 10.90 -14.97
C TYR A 376 2.61 10.59 -13.52
N PHE A 377 3.27 11.28 -12.60
CA PHE A 377 2.95 11.26 -11.17
C PHE A 377 2.41 12.62 -10.75
N SER A 378 1.25 12.61 -10.12
CA SER A 378 0.88 13.73 -9.26
C SER A 378 1.41 13.49 -7.86
N GLN A 379 1.96 14.53 -7.25
CA GLN A 379 2.58 14.45 -5.94
C GLN A 379 2.27 15.69 -5.11
N THR A 380 1.93 15.49 -3.83
CA THR A 380 1.78 16.59 -2.88
C THR A 380 3.11 16.95 -2.21
N GLU A 381 3.18 18.08 -1.52
CA GLU A 381 4.35 18.47 -0.71
C GLU A 381 4.70 17.39 0.34
N ASP A 382 3.68 16.71 0.88
CA ASP A 382 3.80 15.61 1.85
C ASP A 382 4.12 14.24 1.20
N LYS A 383 4.46 14.23 -0.10
CA LYS A 383 4.86 13.03 -0.87
C LYS A 383 3.77 11.97 -1.03
N VAL A 384 2.50 12.37 -0.93
CA VAL A 384 1.36 11.54 -1.35
C VAL A 384 1.39 11.46 -2.88
N MET A 385 1.41 10.26 -3.45
CA MET A 385 1.72 10.03 -4.86
C MET A 385 0.59 9.33 -5.63
N SER A 386 0.26 9.80 -6.83
CA SER A 386 -0.76 9.25 -7.72
C SER A 386 -0.24 9.01 -9.13
N VAL A 387 -0.55 7.85 -9.75
CA VAL A 387 -0.12 7.53 -11.13
C VAL A 387 -1.20 7.95 -12.15
N LEU A 388 -1.12 9.17 -12.69
CA LEU A 388 -2.23 9.73 -13.49
C LEU A 388 -2.22 9.37 -14.98
N GLY A 389 -1.09 8.89 -15.51
CA GLY A 389 -0.96 8.51 -16.92
C GLY A 389 0.29 7.68 -17.19
N ILE A 390 0.21 6.78 -18.17
CA ILE A 390 1.32 5.97 -18.67
C ILE A 390 1.25 6.03 -20.20
N SER A 391 2.36 6.35 -20.87
CA SER A 391 2.42 6.36 -22.34
C SER A 391 2.44 4.94 -22.90
N ASP A 392 2.12 4.82 -24.19
CA ASP A 392 2.52 3.64 -24.96
C ASP A 392 4.06 3.49 -24.93
N SER A 393 4.52 2.27 -25.16
CA SER A 393 5.96 2.02 -25.22
C SER A 393 6.58 2.58 -26.50
N PHE A 394 7.79 3.13 -26.37
CA PHE A 394 8.59 3.66 -27.48
C PHE A 394 10.07 3.28 -27.35
N PRO A 395 10.80 3.14 -28.47
CA PRO A 395 12.21 2.75 -28.43
C PRO A 395 13.12 3.96 -28.18
N ILE A 396 14.20 3.72 -27.44
CA ILE A 396 15.36 4.62 -27.38
C ILE A 396 16.50 3.99 -28.18
N VAL A 397 17.00 4.73 -29.17
CA VAL A 397 18.00 4.30 -30.14
C VAL A 397 19.33 5.04 -29.95
N LYS A 398 20.39 4.51 -30.56
CA LYS A 398 21.70 5.15 -30.57
C LYS A 398 21.61 6.45 -31.38
N THR A 399 22.23 7.51 -30.89
CA THR A 399 22.49 8.72 -31.70
C THR A 399 23.26 8.32 -32.94
N GLU A 400 22.73 8.60 -34.12
CA GLU A 400 23.51 8.49 -35.35
C GLU A 400 24.56 9.61 -35.31
N SER A 401 25.83 9.21 -35.28
CA SER A 401 26.94 10.13 -35.45
C SER A 401 27.05 10.44 -36.94
N ASP A 402 26.71 11.67 -37.33
CA ASP A 402 26.97 12.22 -38.67
C ASP A 402 28.45 12.11 -39.08
#